data_AF-A0A2D4K3P2-F1
#
_entry.id   AF-A0A2D4K3P2-F1
#
_cell.length_a   1.000
_cell.length_b   1.000
_cell.length_c   1.000
_cell.angle_alpha   90.00
_cell.angle_beta   90.00
_cell.angle_gamma   90.00
#
_symmetry.space_group_name_H-M   'P 1'
#
loop_
_entity.id
_entity.type
_entity.pdbx_description
1 polymer ?
#
loop_
_entity_poly.entity_id
_entity_poly.type
_entity_poly.pdbx_seq_one_letter_code
_entity_poly.pdbx_strand_id
1 'polypeptide(L)'
;DVWHCLPTRSEWETLSRGYKQQLVEKLQGERKEADGEQDEEEKDDGEAKEISTPTHWSKLDPKAMKVNDLRKELEIRTFSSKGLKSQLIARLTKQLKVEEQKEEQKELEKSEKEDEEEEERKSEDDKEEEERKRLEEVERQRRERRYVLPDEPAIIVHPNWAAKSGKFDCSIMSLSVLLDYRLEDNKEHSFEVSLFAELFN
;
A
#
# COMPACT_ATOMS: atom_id res chain seq x y z
N ASP A 1 -10.46 -52.57 -3.59
CA ASP A 1 -11.74 -52.88 -4.26
C ASP A 1 -12.09 -51.68 -5.13
N VAL A 2 -12.34 -51.89 -6.43
CA VAL A 2 -12.59 -50.79 -7.39
C VAL A 2 -13.90 -50.04 -7.05
N TRP A 3 -14.74 -50.64 -6.20
CA TRP A 3 -15.98 -50.06 -5.69
C TRP A 3 -15.77 -49.14 -4.46
N HIS A 4 -14.56 -49.09 -3.89
CA HIS A 4 -14.24 -48.31 -2.69
C HIS A 4 -13.14 -47.27 -2.98
N CYS A 5 -13.28 -46.50 -4.06
CA CYS A 5 -12.33 -45.45 -4.43
C CYS A 5 -12.52 -44.14 -3.66
N LEU A 6 -13.65 -43.99 -2.95
CA LEU A 6 -13.88 -42.84 -2.09
C LEU A 6 -13.25 -43.09 -0.70
N PRO A 7 -12.56 -42.11 -0.12
CA PRO A 7 -12.07 -42.22 1.24
C PRO A 7 -13.23 -42.40 2.20
N THR A 8 -13.02 -43.20 3.24
CA THR A 8 -14.00 -43.32 4.33
C THR A 8 -14.21 -41.97 5.01
N ARG A 9 -15.32 -41.81 5.72
CA ARG A 9 -15.60 -40.57 6.46
C ARG A 9 -14.46 -40.17 7.40
N SER A 10 -13.89 -41.15 8.10
CA SER A 10 -12.78 -40.93 9.04
C SER A 10 -11.47 -40.52 8.32
N GLU A 11 -11.15 -41.14 7.18
CA GLU A 11 -9.99 -40.76 6.37
C GLU A 11 -10.17 -39.36 5.80
N TRP A 12 -11.37 -39.04 5.32
CA TRP A 12 -11.71 -37.72 4.79
C TRP A 12 -11.60 -36.62 5.84
N GLU A 13 -12.11 -36.86 7.05
CA GLU A 13 -11.99 -35.91 8.16
C GLU A 13 -10.53 -35.68 8.58
N THR A 14 -9.73 -36.73 8.56
CA THR A 14 -8.29 -36.64 8.82
C THR A 14 -7.59 -35.83 7.74
N LEU A 15 -7.92 -36.08 6.47
CA LEU A 15 -7.38 -35.38 5.32
C LEU A 15 -7.77 -33.89 5.35
N SER A 16 -9.05 -33.57 5.53
CA SER A 16 -9.57 -32.21 5.65
C SER A 16 -8.88 -31.42 6.76
N ARG A 17 -8.64 -32.07 7.92
CA ARG A 17 -7.88 -31.46 9.02
C ARG A 17 -6.43 -31.17 8.63
N GLY A 18 -5.78 -32.10 7.94
CA GLY A 18 -4.41 -31.93 7.43
C GLY A 18 -4.29 -30.74 6.47
N TYR A 19 -5.23 -30.58 5.54
CA TYR A 19 -5.25 -29.44 4.62
C TYR A 19 -5.45 -28.11 5.36
N LYS A 20 -6.37 -28.06 6.32
CA LYS A 20 -6.59 -26.88 7.16
C LYS A 20 -5.33 -26.52 7.96
N GLN A 21 -4.60 -27.52 8.48
CA GLN A 21 -3.35 -27.28 9.21
C GLN A 21 -2.25 -26.74 8.29
N GLN A 22 -2.07 -27.31 7.10
CA GLN A 22 -1.12 -26.81 6.10
C GLN A 22 -1.42 -25.35 5.69
N LEU A 23 -2.70 -25.00 5.58
CA LEU A 23 -3.10 -23.62 5.30
C LEU A 23 -2.67 -22.67 6.43
N VAL A 24 -2.91 -23.06 7.68
CA VAL A 24 -2.51 -22.27 8.86
C VAL A 24 -0.99 -22.08 8.89
N GLU A 25 -0.21 -23.13 8.65
CA GLU A 25 1.26 -23.06 8.60
C GLU A 25 1.75 -22.10 7.50
N LYS A 26 1.14 -22.15 6.30
CA LYS A 26 1.48 -21.25 5.20
C LYS A 26 1.15 -19.79 5.52
N LEU A 27 -0.03 -19.52 6.07
CA LEU A 27 -0.44 -18.16 6.46
C LEU A 27 0.43 -17.60 7.59
N GLN A 28 0.87 -18.45 8.53
CA GLN A 28 1.80 -18.06 9.59
C GLN A 28 3.22 -17.78 9.05
N GLY A 29 3.67 -18.54 8.05
CA GLY A 29 4.94 -18.29 7.35
C GLY A 29 4.94 -16.94 6.62
N GLU A 30 3.88 -16.65 5.86
CA GLU A 30 3.73 -15.39 5.11
C GLU A 30 3.71 -14.16 6.05
N ARG A 31 3.08 -14.26 7.22
CA ARG A 31 3.08 -13.19 8.23
C ARG A 31 4.48 -12.92 8.81
N LYS A 32 5.32 -13.94 8.96
CA LYS A 32 6.69 -13.79 9.49
C LYS A 32 7.66 -13.18 8.48
N GLU A 33 7.41 -13.34 7.19
CA GLU A 33 8.23 -12.75 6.12
C GLU A 33 7.89 -11.27 5.85
N ALA A 34 6.68 -10.82 6.21
CA ALA A 34 6.22 -9.44 5.99
C ALA A 34 6.68 -8.44 7.07
N ASP A 35 7.06 -8.90 8.26
CA ASP A 35 7.35 -8.09 9.47
C ASP A 35 8.82 -7.61 9.52
N GLY A 36 9.38 -7.13 8.40
CA GLY A 36 10.80 -6.80 8.23
C GLY A 36 11.37 -5.82 9.26
N GLU A 37 12.06 -6.33 10.29
CA GLU A 37 12.94 -5.56 11.17
C GLU A 37 14.30 -5.30 10.50
N GLN A 38 14.54 -4.08 10.01
CA GLN A 38 15.90 -3.51 9.95
C GLN A 38 15.86 -1.97 9.91
N ASP A 39 16.43 -1.40 10.97
CA ASP A 39 16.52 0.01 11.34
C ASP A 39 17.05 0.94 10.23
N GLU A 40 16.36 2.07 10.04
CA GLU A 40 16.88 3.25 9.36
C GLU A 40 17.66 4.14 10.34
N GLU A 41 18.93 4.42 10.05
CA GLU A 41 19.68 5.51 10.67
C GLU A 41 19.60 6.77 9.79
N GLU A 42 18.82 7.76 10.23
CA GLU A 42 18.88 9.13 9.72
C GLU A 42 20.20 9.81 10.11
N LYS A 43 20.75 10.60 9.18
CA LYS A 43 21.83 11.55 9.46
C LYS A 43 21.38 12.99 9.23
N ASP A 44 21.48 13.71 10.33
CA ASP A 44 21.46 15.14 10.56
C ASP A 44 22.50 15.93 9.72
N ASP A 45 22.18 17.21 9.54
CA ASP A 45 23.01 18.36 9.93
C ASP A 45 23.12 19.46 8.87
N GLY A 46 23.13 20.72 9.34
CA GLY A 46 24.02 21.72 8.75
C GLY A 46 23.44 22.99 8.16
N GLU A 47 22.92 23.84 9.05
CA GLU A 47 22.92 25.31 9.07
C GLU A 47 23.94 26.07 8.17
N ALA A 48 23.52 27.12 7.45
CA ALA A 48 24.47 28.15 6.95
C ALA A 48 23.87 29.55 6.61
N LYS A 49 24.27 30.52 7.43
CA LYS A 49 24.85 31.85 7.11
C LYS A 49 23.96 33.01 6.62
N GLU A 50 23.92 34.00 7.53
CA GLU A 50 23.42 35.36 7.41
C GLU A 50 23.95 36.13 6.20
N ILE A 51 23.06 36.35 5.24
CA ILE A 51 23.07 37.55 4.42
C ILE A 51 22.44 38.64 5.28
N SER A 52 23.09 39.80 5.39
CA SER A 52 22.60 41.01 6.07
C SER A 52 21.24 41.42 5.49
N THR A 53 20.19 40.78 6.01
CA THR A 53 18.79 40.99 5.69
C THR A 53 18.26 42.10 6.60
N PRO A 54 17.28 42.91 6.16
CA PRO A 54 16.60 43.83 7.04
C PRO A 54 16.17 43.10 8.31
N THR A 55 16.55 43.63 9.49
CA THR A 55 16.29 42.97 10.76
C THR A 55 14.80 42.67 10.87
N HIS A 56 14.43 41.41 11.11
CA HIS A 56 13.03 40.96 11.19
C HIS A 56 12.24 41.80 12.19
N TRP A 57 10.98 42.11 11.86
CA TRP A 57 10.20 43.14 12.56
C TRP A 57 10.06 42.90 14.07
N SER A 58 9.97 41.63 14.48
CA SER A 58 9.85 41.22 15.89
C SER A 58 11.11 41.45 16.74
N LYS A 59 12.27 41.64 16.12
CA LYS A 59 13.57 41.84 16.79
C LYS A 59 13.95 43.31 16.92
N LEU A 60 13.14 44.22 16.40
CA LEU A 60 13.38 45.66 16.44
C LEU A 60 12.50 46.35 17.47
N ASP A 61 13.10 47.13 18.37
CA ASP A 61 12.40 48.10 19.22
C ASP A 61 12.77 49.54 18.82
N PRO A 62 12.00 50.17 17.92
CA PRO A 62 12.24 51.54 17.49
C PRO A 62 12.29 52.56 18.63
N LYS A 63 11.62 52.30 19.77
CA LYS A 63 11.57 53.24 20.90
C LYS A 63 12.88 53.23 21.70
N ALA A 64 13.51 52.08 21.84
CA ALA A 64 14.79 51.92 22.55
C ALA A 64 16.02 52.24 21.68
N MET A 65 15.89 52.26 20.35
CA MET A 65 17.01 52.47 19.43
C MET A 65 17.62 53.90 19.45
N LYS A 66 18.91 53.99 19.12
CA LYS A 66 19.61 55.27 18.93
C LYS A 66 19.29 55.83 17.54
N VAL A 67 19.42 57.15 17.39
CA VAL A 67 19.11 57.86 16.13
C VAL A 67 19.91 57.31 14.94
N ASN A 68 21.17 56.91 15.15
CA ASN A 68 22.00 56.32 14.09
C ASN A 68 21.49 54.95 13.64
N ASP A 69 21.01 54.12 14.56
CA ASP A 69 20.53 52.77 14.27
C ASP A 69 19.17 52.84 13.57
N LEU A 70 18.29 53.77 13.98
CA LEU A 70 17.04 54.08 13.29
C LEU A 70 17.25 54.54 11.84
N ARG A 71 18.30 55.31 11.58
CA ARG A 71 18.65 55.76 10.22
C ARG A 71 19.14 54.62 9.34
N LYS A 72 20.01 53.77 9.87
CA LYS A 72 20.52 52.58 9.17
C LYS A 72 19.38 51.63 8.79
N GLU A 73 18.49 51.32 9.73
CA GLU A 73 17.34 50.44 9.46
C GLU A 73 16.39 51.05 8.42
N LEU A 74 16.12 52.35 8.50
CA LEU A 74 15.32 53.04 7.48
C LEU A 74 16.00 53.02 6.10
N GLU A 75 17.32 53.23 6.02
CA GLU A 75 18.09 53.20 4.77
C GLU A 75 18.13 51.80 4.15
N ILE A 76 18.34 50.76 4.96
CA ILE A 76 18.34 49.35 4.53
C ILE A 76 16.95 48.97 3.98
N ARG A 77 15.87 49.51 4.56
CA ARG A 77 14.49 49.34 4.10
C ARG A 77 14.08 50.31 2.98
N THR A 78 15.00 51.11 2.44
CA THR A 78 14.78 52.12 1.38
C THR A 78 13.84 53.28 1.75
N PHE A 79 13.71 53.59 3.04
CA PHE A 79 12.93 54.71 3.57
C PHE A 79 13.78 55.93 3.92
N SER A 80 13.12 57.09 4.00
CA SER A 80 13.78 58.35 4.38
C SER A 80 14.33 58.30 5.81
N SER A 81 15.64 58.52 5.96
CA SER A 81 16.36 58.63 7.24
C SER A 81 16.44 60.08 7.79
N LYS A 82 15.62 61.00 7.26
CA LYS A 82 15.60 62.42 7.65
C LYS A 82 14.48 62.71 8.66
N GLY A 83 14.78 63.58 9.62
CA GLY A 83 13.83 64.09 10.63
C GLY A 83 14.31 63.98 12.07
N LEU A 84 13.45 64.40 13.00
CA LEU A 84 13.66 64.22 14.45
C LEU A 84 13.56 62.74 14.84
N LYS A 85 14.14 62.35 15.98
CA LYS A 85 14.09 60.97 16.50
C LYS A 85 12.67 60.40 16.50
N SER A 86 11.68 61.15 16.97
CA SER A 86 10.26 60.75 16.97
C SER A 86 9.69 60.45 15.58
N GLN A 87 10.11 61.20 14.55
CA GLN A 87 9.68 61.00 13.16
C GLN A 87 10.28 59.73 12.55
N LEU A 88 11.55 59.42 12.88
CA LEU A 88 12.21 58.18 12.45
C LEU A 88 11.56 56.95 13.09
N ILE A 89 11.26 57.03 14.39
CA ILE A 89 10.54 55.98 15.13
C ILE A 89 9.17 55.71 14.51
N ALA A 90 8.38 56.76 14.25
CA ALA A 90 7.05 56.62 13.66
C ALA A 90 7.10 55.95 12.28
N ARG A 91 8.08 56.32 11.45
CA ARG A 91 8.25 55.75 10.11
C ARG A 91 8.67 54.29 10.16
N LEU A 92 9.66 53.95 10.99
CA LEU A 92 10.12 52.57 11.15
C LEU A 92 9.02 51.69 11.74
N THR A 93 8.33 52.15 12.80
CA THR A 93 7.20 51.41 13.42
C THR A 93 6.07 51.14 12.43
N LYS A 94 5.75 52.09 11.56
CA LYS A 94 4.72 51.90 10.53
C LYS A 94 5.12 50.81 9.53
N GLN A 95 6.39 50.76 9.15
CA GLN A 95 6.90 49.77 8.21
C GLN A 95 6.93 48.37 8.83
N LEU A 96 7.37 48.26 10.08
CA LEU A 96 7.41 46.99 10.83
C LEU A 96 6.01 46.35 10.92
N LYS A 97 4.98 47.17 11.19
CA LYS A 97 3.58 46.70 11.24
C LYS A 97 3.05 46.20 9.90
N VAL A 98 3.49 46.79 8.78
CA VAL A 98 3.07 46.35 7.45
C VAL A 98 3.74 45.03 7.07
N GLU A 99 4.99 44.83 7.50
CA GLU A 99 5.70 43.56 7.32
C GLU A 99 5.07 42.45 8.18
N GLU A 100 4.80 42.74 9.46
CA GLU A 100 4.09 41.84 10.39
C GLU A 100 2.74 41.38 9.81
N GLN A 101 1.89 42.31 9.37
CA GLN A 101 0.58 41.97 8.79
C GLN A 101 0.67 41.18 7.48
N LYS A 102 1.70 41.43 6.67
CA LYS A 102 1.90 40.74 5.39
C LYS A 102 2.47 39.34 5.58
N GLU A 103 3.27 39.13 6.61
CA GLU A 103 3.81 37.82 6.97
C GLU A 103 2.73 36.96 7.63
N GLU A 104 1.94 37.51 8.55
CA GLU A 104 0.77 36.83 9.13
C GLU A 104 -0.24 36.38 8.07
N GLN A 105 -0.59 37.24 7.09
CA GLN A 105 -1.47 36.84 5.99
C GLN A 105 -0.89 35.74 5.12
N LYS A 106 0.43 35.75 4.90
CA LYS A 106 1.11 34.80 4.02
C LYS A 106 1.36 33.45 4.71
N GLU A 107 1.57 33.44 6.02
CA GLU A 107 1.61 32.21 6.82
C GLU A 107 0.25 31.55 6.87
N LEU A 108 -0.84 32.31 7.08
CA LEU A 108 -2.21 31.77 7.08
C LEU A 108 -2.58 31.14 5.73
N GLU A 109 -2.37 31.85 4.62
CA GLU A 109 -2.66 31.33 3.27
C GLU A 109 -1.79 30.14 2.86
N LYS A 110 -0.57 30.04 3.42
CA LYS A 110 0.34 28.92 3.16
C LYS A 110 -0.04 27.70 4.00
N SER A 111 -0.41 27.89 5.27
CA SER A 111 -0.87 26.83 6.14
C SER A 111 -2.18 26.19 5.65
N GLU A 112 -3.15 27.00 5.18
CA GLU A 112 -4.42 26.46 4.67
C GLU A 112 -4.23 25.61 3.40
N LYS A 113 -3.31 26.00 2.50
CA LYS A 113 -3.02 25.24 1.28
C LYS A 113 -2.20 23.99 1.53
N GLU A 114 -1.26 24.04 2.48
CA GLU A 114 -0.48 22.86 2.88
C GLU A 114 -1.39 21.84 3.58
N ASP A 115 -2.31 22.27 4.44
CA ASP A 115 -3.29 21.39 5.11
C ASP A 115 -4.28 20.75 4.11
N GLU A 116 -4.81 21.50 3.13
CA GLU A 116 -5.70 20.95 2.10
C GLU A 116 -5.00 19.92 1.19
N GLU A 117 -3.76 20.18 0.75
CA GLU A 117 -3.00 19.22 -0.05
C GLU A 117 -2.57 17.98 0.75
N GLU A 118 -2.28 18.12 2.05
CA GLU A 118 -1.90 16.99 2.90
C GLU A 118 -3.11 16.10 3.23
N GLU A 119 -4.30 16.66 3.43
CA GLU A 119 -5.55 15.89 3.58
C GLU A 119 -5.93 15.14 2.30
N GLU A 120 -5.83 15.76 1.11
CA GLU A 120 -6.12 15.08 -0.15
C GLU A 120 -5.15 13.90 -0.37
N ARG A 121 -3.85 14.09 -0.16
CA ARG A 121 -2.84 13.03 -0.30
C ARG A 121 -3.05 11.88 0.68
N LYS A 122 -3.34 12.17 1.95
CA LYS A 122 -3.69 11.12 2.94
C LYS A 122 -4.93 10.35 2.52
N SER A 123 -5.94 11.03 1.98
CA SER A 123 -7.18 10.38 1.52
C SER A 123 -7.00 9.50 0.28
N GLU A 124 -6.05 9.82 -0.60
CA GLU A 124 -5.71 8.99 -1.76
C GLU A 124 -4.86 7.79 -1.35
N ASP A 125 -3.87 7.99 -0.47
CA ASP A 125 -3.01 6.93 0.04
C ASP A 125 -3.81 5.89 0.87
N ASP A 126 -4.75 6.33 1.71
CA ASP A 126 -5.66 5.45 2.45
C ASP A 126 -6.53 4.59 1.51
N LYS A 127 -7.02 5.16 0.40
CA LYS A 127 -7.83 4.42 -0.58
C LYS A 127 -7.00 3.42 -1.38
N GLU A 128 -5.78 3.79 -1.77
CA GLU A 128 -4.88 2.90 -2.49
C GLU A 128 -4.42 1.74 -1.60
N GLU A 129 -4.14 2.01 -0.33
CA GLU A 129 -3.81 0.99 0.66
C GLU A 129 -5.00 0.04 0.93
N GLU A 130 -6.23 0.56 1.02
CA GLU A 130 -7.43 -0.25 1.20
C GLU A 130 -7.71 -1.18 0.00
N GLU A 131 -7.59 -0.68 -1.23
CA GLU A 131 -7.73 -1.51 -2.44
C GLU A 131 -6.61 -2.56 -2.55
N ARG A 132 -5.37 -2.22 -2.18
CA ARG A 132 -4.26 -3.16 -2.11
C ARG A 132 -4.51 -4.27 -1.10
N LYS A 133 -4.95 -3.92 0.12
CA LYS A 133 -5.37 -4.87 1.17
C LYS A 133 -6.51 -5.76 0.69
N ARG A 134 -7.47 -5.22 -0.04
CA ARG A 134 -8.61 -5.97 -0.59
C ARG A 134 -8.18 -6.98 -1.66
N LEU A 135 -7.28 -6.61 -2.57
CA LEU A 135 -6.73 -7.51 -3.57
C LEU A 135 -5.91 -8.65 -2.92
N GLU A 136 -5.10 -8.31 -1.92
CA GLU A 136 -4.35 -9.28 -1.13
C GLU A 136 -5.29 -10.24 -0.38
N GLU A 137 -6.37 -9.74 0.23
CA GLU A 137 -7.41 -10.54 0.90
C GLU A 137 -8.10 -11.49 -0.09
N VAL A 138 -8.43 -11.04 -1.30
CA VAL A 138 -9.05 -11.86 -2.35
C VAL A 138 -8.11 -12.97 -2.84
N GLU A 139 -6.84 -12.64 -3.09
CA GLU A 139 -5.83 -13.63 -3.45
C GLU A 139 -5.58 -14.63 -2.31
N ARG A 140 -5.60 -14.17 -1.06
CA ARG A 140 -5.54 -15.01 0.14
C ARG A 140 -6.73 -15.95 0.20
N GLN A 141 -7.96 -15.46 0.04
CA GLN A 141 -9.16 -16.30 -0.01
C GLN A 141 -9.11 -17.31 -1.16
N ARG A 142 -8.60 -16.92 -2.33
CA ARG A 142 -8.42 -17.84 -3.46
C ARG A 142 -7.42 -18.96 -3.14
N ARG A 143 -6.35 -18.63 -2.39
CA ARG A 143 -5.37 -19.59 -1.90
C ARG A 143 -5.97 -20.51 -0.83
N GLU A 144 -6.71 -19.96 0.12
CA GLU A 144 -7.41 -20.67 1.20
C GLU A 144 -8.43 -21.68 0.64
N ARG A 145 -9.20 -21.31 -0.40
CA ARG A 145 -10.17 -22.21 -1.04
C ARG A 145 -9.56 -23.54 -1.53
N ARG A 146 -8.28 -23.57 -1.89
CA ARG A 146 -7.59 -24.82 -2.30
C ARG A 146 -7.32 -25.78 -1.14
N TYR A 147 -7.42 -25.29 0.10
CA TYR A 147 -7.18 -26.06 1.32
C TYR A 147 -8.45 -26.33 2.11
N VAL A 148 -9.59 -25.79 1.68
CA VAL A 148 -10.90 -26.12 2.25
C VAL A 148 -11.53 -27.20 1.39
N LEU A 149 -11.45 -28.44 1.86
CA LEU A 149 -12.10 -29.58 1.21
C LEU A 149 -13.62 -29.55 1.45
N PRO A 150 -14.43 -30.07 0.51
CA PRO A 150 -15.88 -30.19 0.69
C PRO A 150 -16.25 -31.12 1.85
N ASP A 151 -17.49 -30.98 2.33
CA ASP A 151 -17.99 -31.77 3.47
C ASP A 151 -18.18 -33.25 3.11
N GLU A 152 -18.42 -33.56 1.84
CA GLU A 152 -18.56 -34.93 1.34
C GLU A 152 -17.21 -35.50 0.87
N PRO A 153 -16.93 -36.80 1.13
CA PRO A 153 -15.73 -37.47 0.63
C PRO A 153 -15.64 -37.40 -0.89
N ALA A 154 -14.49 -36.95 -1.39
CA ALA A 154 -14.23 -36.83 -2.81
C ALA A 154 -12.82 -37.32 -3.17
N ILE A 155 -12.59 -37.58 -4.46
CA ILE A 155 -11.25 -37.88 -4.96
C ILE A 155 -10.49 -36.56 -5.13
N ILE A 156 -9.36 -36.43 -4.46
CA ILE A 156 -8.48 -35.26 -4.60
C ILE A 156 -7.46 -35.53 -5.69
N VAL A 157 -7.29 -34.56 -6.58
CA VAL A 157 -6.31 -34.62 -7.67
C VAL A 157 -5.39 -33.41 -7.58
N HIS A 158 -4.09 -33.64 -7.66
CA HIS A 158 -3.07 -32.59 -7.72
C HIS A 158 -2.45 -32.57 -9.11
N PRO A 159 -3.07 -31.91 -10.09
CA PRO A 159 -2.49 -31.81 -11.42
C PRO A 159 -1.13 -31.10 -11.33
N ASN A 160 -0.13 -31.65 -12.01
CA ASN A 160 1.17 -30.99 -12.13
C ASN A 160 1.06 -29.87 -13.17
N TRP A 161 0.99 -28.62 -12.69
CA TRP A 161 0.90 -27.42 -13.53
C TRP A 161 2.18 -27.14 -14.35
N ALA A 162 3.29 -27.83 -14.09
CA ALA A 162 4.47 -27.78 -14.98
C ALA A 162 4.38 -28.79 -16.14
N ALA A 163 3.49 -29.79 -16.05
CA ALA A 163 3.32 -30.78 -17.11
C ALA A 163 2.48 -30.22 -18.27
N LYS A 164 2.76 -30.66 -19.50
CA LYS A 164 2.06 -30.22 -20.73
C LYS A 164 1.91 -28.69 -20.83
N SER A 165 2.98 -27.94 -20.50
CA SER A 165 2.98 -26.46 -20.53
C SER A 165 1.87 -25.82 -19.68
N GLY A 166 1.49 -26.47 -18.56
CA GLY A 166 0.44 -26.00 -17.66
C GLY A 166 -0.98 -26.16 -18.16
N LYS A 167 -1.18 -26.97 -19.21
CA LYS A 167 -2.51 -27.30 -19.76
C LYS A 167 -2.99 -28.70 -19.35
N PHE A 168 -2.44 -29.26 -18.28
CA PHE A 168 -2.96 -30.52 -17.76
C PHE A 168 -4.30 -30.27 -17.07
N ASP A 169 -5.35 -30.95 -17.54
CA ASP A 169 -6.72 -30.81 -17.05
C ASP A 169 -7.28 -32.18 -16.61
N CYS A 170 -8.25 -32.16 -15.70
CA CYS A 170 -8.95 -33.33 -15.21
C CYS A 170 -10.46 -33.12 -15.34
N SER A 171 -11.15 -34.10 -15.92
CA SER A 171 -12.61 -34.07 -16.06
C SER A 171 -13.22 -35.36 -15.54
N ILE A 172 -14.46 -35.26 -15.06
CA ILE A 172 -15.27 -36.40 -14.64
C ILE A 172 -16.10 -36.85 -15.84
N MET A 173 -15.96 -38.11 -16.24
CA MET A 173 -16.75 -38.73 -17.31
C MET A 173 -17.42 -39.99 -16.79
N SER A 174 -18.66 -40.24 -17.21
CA SER A 174 -19.35 -41.50 -16.90
C SER A 174 -18.95 -42.59 -17.90
N LEU A 175 -19.08 -43.85 -17.50
CA LEU A 175 -18.86 -44.99 -18.41
C LEU A 175 -19.77 -44.91 -19.64
N SER A 176 -21.03 -44.47 -19.47
CA SER A 176 -21.97 -44.29 -20.59
C SER A 176 -21.47 -43.27 -21.62
N VAL A 177 -20.81 -42.20 -21.19
CA VAL A 177 -20.20 -41.21 -22.10
C VAL A 177 -18.99 -41.80 -22.81
N LEU A 178 -18.16 -42.56 -22.11
CA LEU A 178 -16.97 -43.21 -22.68
C LEU A 178 -17.32 -44.30 -23.71
N LEU A 179 -18.46 -44.96 -23.54
CA LEU A 179 -18.95 -46.05 -24.40
C LEU A 179 -19.86 -45.57 -25.56
N ASP A 180 -20.04 -44.25 -25.76
CA ASP A 180 -20.89 -43.70 -26.83
C ASP A 180 -20.19 -43.69 -28.22
N TYR A 181 -18.89 -43.97 -28.28
CA TYR A 181 -18.10 -44.17 -29.51
C TYR A 181 -18.28 -43.13 -30.62
N ARG A 182 -18.48 -41.87 -30.27
CA ARG A 182 -18.62 -40.79 -31.26
C ARG A 182 -17.33 -40.61 -32.06
N LEU A 183 -17.45 -40.28 -33.34
CA LEU A 183 -16.30 -40.17 -34.26
C LEU A 183 -15.29 -39.11 -33.79
N GLU A 184 -15.75 -38.08 -33.09
CA GLU A 184 -14.92 -37.02 -32.52
C GLU A 184 -14.09 -37.47 -31.31
N ASP A 185 -14.52 -38.54 -30.63
CA ASP A 185 -13.93 -39.09 -29.40
C ASP A 185 -13.01 -40.31 -29.68
N ASN A 186 -13.04 -40.85 -30.91
CA ASN A 186 -12.22 -41.98 -31.38
C ASN A 186 -10.80 -41.54 -31.81
N LYS A 187 -10.04 -40.97 -30.86
CA LYS A 187 -8.65 -40.58 -31.08
C LYS A 187 -7.70 -41.63 -30.49
N GLU A 188 -6.50 -41.75 -31.04
CA GLU A 188 -5.52 -42.75 -30.56
C GLU A 188 -5.23 -42.60 -29.05
N HIS A 189 -5.20 -41.37 -28.53
CA HIS A 189 -4.95 -41.10 -27.12
C HIS A 189 -6.10 -41.47 -26.17
N SER A 190 -7.31 -41.76 -26.68
CA SER A 190 -8.45 -42.25 -25.90
C SER A 190 -8.65 -43.76 -26.02
N PHE A 191 -7.85 -44.46 -26.84
CA PHE A 191 -7.98 -45.90 -27.07
C PHE A 191 -7.84 -46.71 -25.79
N GLU A 192 -6.77 -46.47 -25.00
CA GLU A 192 -6.56 -47.20 -23.75
C GLU A 192 -7.70 -46.97 -22.75
N VAL A 193 -8.24 -45.75 -22.70
CA VAL A 193 -9.36 -45.38 -21.82
C VAL A 193 -10.64 -46.11 -22.26
N SER A 194 -10.89 -46.18 -23.57
CA SER A 194 -12.06 -46.87 -24.13
C SER A 194 -11.98 -48.38 -23.89
N LEU A 195 -10.80 -48.98 -24.12
CA LEU A 195 -10.55 -50.39 -23.83
C LEU A 195 -10.73 -50.70 -22.35
N PHE A 196 -10.28 -49.81 -21.46
CA PHE A 196 -10.49 -49.97 -20.03
C PHE A 196 -11.98 -49.86 -19.65
N ALA A 197 -12.73 -48.92 -20.24
CA ALA A 197 -14.15 -48.75 -19.99
C ALA A 197 -14.96 -50.01 -20.35
N GLU A 198 -14.59 -50.71 -21.43
CA GLU A 198 -15.21 -51.98 -21.84
C GLU A 198 -15.05 -53.11 -20.81
N LEU A 199 -14.07 -53.05 -19.90
CA LEU A 199 -13.94 -54.03 -18.83
C LEU A 199 -15.05 -53.92 -17.77
N PHE A 200 -15.78 -52.81 -17.74
CA PHE A 200 -16.86 -52.54 -16.79
C PHE A 200 -18.27 -52.59 -17.41
N ASN A 201 -18.35 -52.94 -18.70
CA ASN A 201 -19.60 -53.17 -19.43
C ASN A 201 -20.09 -54.61 -19.18
#